data_AF-A0A5B1R200-F1
#
_entry.id   AF-A0A5B1R200-F1
#
_cell.length_a   1.000
_cell.length_b   1.000
_cell.length_c   1.000
_cell.angle_alpha   90.00
_cell.angle_beta   90.00
_cell.angle_gamma   90.00
#
_symmetry.space_group_name_H-M   'P 1'
#
loop_
_entity.id
_entity.type
_entity.pdbx_description
1 polymer ?
#
loop_
_entity_poly.entity_id
_entity_poly.type
_entity_poly.pdbx_seq_one_letter_code
_entity_poly.pdbx_strand_id
1 'polypeptide(L)'
;MPIIPGLNEDCATLVLDCLGTPSLLSMARTSRAAVHPVHLRLVHDLRLTSSERASSFLTFVIGRSLESALHVLRFYIDAVKKTDPWPTLLADVLQRATNLSRLEVSLKTSVTGPGYCVRIFDTCQQRFFDALVNLTPALTHLHIGQCSPDDLTALQGIQGLRSIWLGTSVYESREPEMMASNMASIKRIIAGNANTLQDVSLVCPNSKGVQLRFEGTCPLVTRFAFFQVPIDFTSLSRAFPNIRRLKQEYDAPEDLGASPVLPELTTLVTTDALSQPILAGAHSDYPLLRCFIIINIHRYYSSTWFSSLLQTIKRFYIHELSLRDVAVPPGFFDQPSEVKTNPIATFLSQLLEGAPHLRKLDLCLTYEYEEAQIDSVVSVFLIRGSCADQPWFR
;
A
#
# COMPACT_ATOMS: atom_id res chain seq x y z
N MET A 1 17.98 40.70 2.85
CA MET A 1 18.94 40.05 3.77
C MET A 1 19.07 38.61 3.32
N PRO A 2 20.30 38.05 3.27
CA PRO A 2 20.49 36.65 2.89
C PRO A 2 19.85 35.71 3.93
N ILE A 3 19.30 34.58 3.48
CA ILE A 3 18.67 33.55 4.33
C ILE A 3 19.66 33.03 5.38
N ILE A 4 20.87 32.69 4.91
CA ILE A 4 22.02 32.29 5.70
C ILE A 4 23.14 33.29 5.40
N PRO A 5 23.69 34.00 6.39
CA PRO A 5 24.80 34.93 6.18
C PRO A 5 25.98 34.24 5.49
N GLY A 6 26.48 34.86 4.41
CA GLY A 6 27.64 34.34 3.66
C GLY A 6 27.31 33.30 2.59
N LEU A 7 26.05 32.87 2.43
CA LEU A 7 25.63 32.00 1.33
C LEU A 7 24.76 32.76 0.32
N ASN A 8 24.88 32.39 -0.96
CA ASN A 8 23.94 32.81 -1.99
C ASN A 8 22.61 32.02 -1.87
N GLU A 9 21.60 32.42 -2.63
CA GLU A 9 20.25 31.83 -2.53
C GLU A 9 20.20 30.35 -2.94
N ASP A 10 20.96 29.95 -3.96
CA ASP A 10 21.04 28.56 -4.42
C ASP A 10 21.64 27.65 -3.33
N CYS A 11 22.76 28.06 -2.74
CA CYS A 11 23.40 27.32 -1.65
C CYS A 11 22.51 27.29 -0.41
N ALA A 12 21.85 28.40 -0.07
CA ALA A 12 20.93 28.44 1.06
C ALA A 12 19.73 27.50 0.84
N THR A 13 19.21 27.43 -0.39
CA THR A 13 18.13 26.51 -0.77
C THR A 13 18.55 25.06 -0.59
N LEU A 14 19.72 24.67 -1.12
CA LEU A 14 20.26 23.32 -0.95
C LEU A 14 20.44 22.94 0.52
N VAL A 15 20.91 23.88 1.35
CA VAL A 15 21.03 23.67 2.80
C VAL A 15 19.65 23.44 3.42
N LEU A 16 18.66 24.29 3.13
CA LEU A 16 17.30 24.13 3.65
C LEU A 16 16.69 22.77 3.26
N ASP A 17 16.93 22.31 2.04
CA ASP A 17 16.39 21.03 1.54
C ASP A 17 17.04 19.81 2.25
N CYS A 18 18.20 19.99 2.88
CA CYS A 18 18.88 18.96 3.68
C CYS A 18 18.46 18.96 5.17
N LEU A 19 17.69 19.95 5.63
CA LEU A 19 17.34 20.09 7.04
C LEU A 19 16.04 19.39 7.39
N GLY A 20 16.05 18.66 8.52
CA GLY A 20 14.84 18.15 9.12
C GLY A 20 13.94 19.26 9.69
N THR A 21 12.66 18.95 9.91
CA THR A 21 11.65 19.86 10.47
C THR A 21 12.10 20.65 11.70
N PRO A 22 12.77 20.05 12.73
CA PRO A 22 13.20 20.82 13.90
C PRO A 22 14.23 21.89 13.57
N SER A 23 15.19 21.57 12.69
CA SER A 23 16.23 22.49 12.25
C SER A 23 15.66 23.62 11.39
N LEU A 24 14.73 23.30 10.50
CA LEU A 24 13.97 24.28 9.72
C LEU A 24 13.23 25.26 10.63
N LEU A 25 12.50 24.76 11.64
CA LEU A 25 11.80 25.61 12.60
C LEU A 25 12.77 26.49 13.42
N SER A 26 13.92 25.95 13.82
CA SER A 26 14.97 26.73 14.49
C SER A 26 15.51 27.86 13.61
N MET A 27 15.71 27.59 12.31
CA MET A 27 16.10 28.61 11.34
C MET A 27 15.06 29.71 11.16
N ALA A 28 13.78 29.37 11.04
CA ALA A 28 12.71 30.36 10.96
C ALA A 28 12.63 31.25 12.21
N ARG A 29 13.01 30.71 13.39
CA ARG A 29 13.07 31.48 14.65
C ARG A 29 14.28 32.41 14.74
N THR A 30 15.40 32.02 14.12
CA THR A 30 16.68 32.76 14.22
C THR A 30 16.88 33.78 13.11
N SER A 31 16.25 33.60 11.94
CA SER A 31 16.38 34.50 10.80
C SER A 31 15.02 34.85 10.20
N ARG A 32 14.65 36.14 10.23
CA ARG A 32 13.44 36.63 9.55
C ARG A 32 13.48 36.38 8.04
N ALA A 33 14.67 36.44 7.43
CA ALA A 33 14.84 36.15 6.00
C ALA A 33 14.60 34.67 5.67
N ALA A 34 14.80 33.77 6.65
CA ALA A 34 14.57 32.34 6.47
C ALA A 34 13.11 31.92 6.65
N VAL A 35 12.25 32.75 7.28
CA VAL A 35 10.87 32.39 7.62
C VAL A 35 10.08 31.89 6.42
N HIS A 36 10.01 32.68 5.34
CA HIS A 36 9.21 32.32 4.16
C HIS A 36 9.79 31.11 3.42
N PRO A 37 11.10 31.06 3.07
CA PRO A 37 11.71 29.87 2.48
C PRO A 37 11.48 28.61 3.30
N VAL A 38 11.65 28.68 4.63
CA VAL A 38 11.41 27.56 5.54
C VAL A 38 9.95 27.11 5.48
N HIS A 39 8.99 28.03 5.53
CA HIS A 39 7.56 27.66 5.48
C HIS A 39 7.22 26.86 4.21
N LEU A 40 7.78 27.23 3.06
CA LEU A 40 7.58 26.47 1.81
C LEU A 40 8.08 25.03 1.92
N ARG A 41 9.21 24.78 2.62
CA ARG A 41 9.75 23.43 2.81
C ARG A 41 8.95 22.62 3.83
N LEU A 42 8.44 23.29 4.88
CA LEU A 42 7.65 22.65 5.92
C LEU A 42 6.31 22.11 5.41
N VAL A 43 5.75 22.69 4.35
CA VAL A 43 4.48 22.24 3.77
C VAL A 43 4.64 21.26 2.61
N HIS A 44 5.87 21.04 2.12
CA HIS A 44 6.12 20.32 0.87
C HIS A 44 5.66 18.84 0.92
N ASP A 45 6.05 18.10 1.95
CA ASP A 45 5.66 16.71 2.18
C ASP A 45 5.20 16.54 3.64
N LEU A 46 3.89 16.40 3.83
CA LEU A 46 3.31 16.27 5.16
C LEU A 46 2.51 14.99 5.37
N ARG A 47 2.69 14.43 6.57
CA ARG A 47 1.89 13.35 7.13
C ARG A 47 1.15 13.82 8.38
N LEU A 48 -0.18 13.77 8.32
CA LEU A 48 -1.11 14.17 9.37
C LEU A 48 -1.79 12.94 9.95
N THR A 49 -1.65 12.74 11.26
CA THR A 49 -2.14 11.52 11.96
C THR A 49 -3.30 11.78 12.92
N SER A 50 -3.75 13.04 13.06
CA SER A 50 -4.89 13.39 13.91
C SER A 50 -5.67 14.57 13.34
N SER A 51 -6.97 14.64 13.65
CA SER A 51 -7.85 15.73 13.21
C SER A 51 -7.37 17.10 13.67
N GLU A 52 -6.92 17.23 14.93
CA GLU A 52 -6.44 18.51 15.48
C GLU A 52 -5.21 19.03 14.73
N ARG A 53 -4.25 18.15 14.44
CA ARG A 53 -3.06 18.50 13.64
C ARG A 53 -3.44 18.87 12.22
N ALA A 54 -4.37 18.14 11.62
CA ALA A 54 -4.87 18.44 10.29
C ALA A 54 -5.53 19.82 10.22
N SER A 55 -6.44 20.14 11.14
CA SER A 55 -7.10 21.45 11.20
C SER A 55 -6.10 22.58 11.41
N SER A 56 -5.19 22.42 12.37
CA SER A 56 -4.16 23.42 12.67
C SER A 56 -3.23 23.66 11.47
N PHE A 57 -2.79 22.59 10.81
CA PHE A 57 -1.93 22.68 9.64
C PHE A 57 -2.64 23.38 8.47
N LEU A 58 -3.86 22.96 8.13
CA LEU A 58 -4.57 23.56 7.00
C LEU A 58 -4.91 25.03 7.27
N THR A 59 -5.21 25.39 8.52
CA THR A 59 -5.39 26.79 8.92
C THR A 59 -4.09 27.59 8.76
N PHE A 60 -2.95 27.00 9.12
CA PHE A 60 -1.64 27.60 8.90
C PHE A 60 -1.33 27.79 7.41
N VAL A 61 -1.62 26.79 6.57
CA VAL A 61 -1.42 26.87 5.12
C VAL A 61 -2.25 28.02 4.53
N ILE A 62 -3.54 28.09 4.85
CA ILE A 62 -4.44 29.14 4.38
C ILE A 62 -3.97 30.52 4.89
N GLY A 63 -3.69 30.63 6.20
CA GLY A 63 -3.27 31.88 6.82
C GLY A 63 -1.91 32.40 6.34
N ARG A 64 -1.13 31.58 5.67
CA ARG A 64 0.18 31.93 5.09
C ARG A 64 0.20 31.86 3.56
N SER A 65 -0.93 31.57 2.92
CA SER A 65 -1.06 31.42 1.46
C SER A 65 -0.04 30.43 0.86
N LEU A 66 0.12 29.27 1.51
CA LEU A 66 1.11 28.25 1.15
C LEU A 66 0.51 27.10 0.32
N GLU A 67 -0.72 27.22 -0.17
CA GLU A 67 -1.44 26.14 -0.85
C GLU A 67 -0.67 25.63 -2.07
N SER A 68 -0.15 26.55 -2.89
CA SER A 68 0.63 26.23 -4.09
C SER A 68 1.98 25.57 -3.79
N ALA A 69 2.47 25.64 -2.55
CA ALA A 69 3.72 24.98 -2.14
C ALA A 69 3.51 23.53 -1.68
N LEU A 70 2.27 23.05 -1.62
CA LEU A 70 1.97 21.66 -1.29
C LEU A 70 2.31 20.75 -2.47
N HIS A 71 3.11 19.71 -2.22
CA HIS A 71 3.42 18.68 -3.21
C HIS A 71 2.86 17.31 -2.82
N VAL A 72 2.92 16.98 -1.53
CA VAL A 72 2.44 15.71 -1.00
C VAL A 72 1.70 15.94 0.31
N LEU A 73 0.46 15.44 0.36
CA LEU A 73 -0.37 15.56 1.55
C LEU A 73 -0.97 14.20 1.91
N ARG A 74 -0.72 13.74 3.14
CA ARG A 74 -1.21 12.46 3.63
C ARG A 74 -1.96 12.61 4.94
N PHE A 75 -3.19 12.12 4.98
CA PHE A 75 -4.03 12.01 6.15
C PHE A 75 -4.19 10.55 6.52
N TYR A 76 -3.78 10.19 7.74
CA TYR A 76 -3.96 8.88 8.36
C TYR A 76 -4.63 9.08 9.73
N ILE A 77 -5.93 9.39 9.72
CA ILE A 77 -6.66 9.83 10.91
C ILE A 77 -7.50 8.67 11.46
N ASP A 78 -7.31 8.35 12.74
CA ASP A 78 -7.89 7.15 13.39
C ASP A 78 -9.31 7.36 13.98
N ALA A 79 -9.77 8.61 14.06
CA ALA A 79 -11.11 8.94 14.54
C ALA A 79 -11.52 10.32 14.01
N VAL A 80 -12.45 10.34 13.05
CA VAL A 80 -13.00 11.59 12.51
C VAL A 80 -14.34 11.89 13.17
N LYS A 81 -14.44 13.07 13.77
CA LYS A 81 -15.71 13.59 14.27
C LYS A 81 -16.39 14.34 13.13
N LYS A 82 -17.72 14.25 13.04
CA LYS A 82 -18.49 15.01 12.04
C LYS A 82 -18.29 16.53 12.16
N THR A 83 -17.91 17.01 13.33
CA THR A 83 -17.63 18.42 13.63
C THR A 83 -16.19 18.83 13.32
N ASP A 84 -15.33 17.92 12.86
CA ASP A 84 -13.94 18.26 12.56
C ASP A 84 -13.89 19.23 11.38
N PRO A 85 -13.18 20.36 11.46
CA PRO A 85 -13.19 21.36 10.40
C PRO A 85 -12.21 21.03 9.26
N TRP A 86 -11.30 20.08 9.46
CA TRP A 86 -10.25 19.78 8.47
C TRP A 86 -10.77 19.33 7.10
N PRO A 87 -11.89 18.59 6.93
CA PRO A 87 -12.38 18.21 5.59
C PRO A 87 -12.77 19.44 4.76
N THR A 88 -13.45 20.41 5.38
CA THR A 88 -13.80 21.67 4.70
C THR A 88 -12.56 22.50 4.40
N LEU A 89 -11.64 22.64 5.36
CA LEU A 89 -10.37 23.34 5.14
C LEU A 89 -9.55 22.68 4.02
N LEU A 90 -9.56 21.34 3.94
CA LEU A 90 -8.88 20.61 2.88
C LEU A 90 -9.49 20.94 1.52
N ALA A 91 -10.82 20.90 1.39
CA ALA A 91 -11.50 21.29 0.16
C ALA A 91 -11.11 22.71 -0.28
N ASP A 92 -11.00 23.66 0.66
CA ASP A 92 -10.60 25.05 0.37
C ASP A 92 -9.12 25.16 -0.04
N VAL A 93 -8.23 24.40 0.60
CA VAL A 93 -6.80 24.34 0.25
C VAL A 93 -6.59 23.76 -1.14
N LEU A 94 -7.29 22.67 -1.48
CA LEU A 94 -7.14 21.97 -2.75
C LEU A 94 -7.46 22.85 -3.96
N GLN A 95 -8.36 23.83 -3.82
CA GLN A 95 -8.67 24.78 -4.90
C GLN A 95 -7.45 25.61 -5.36
N ARG A 96 -6.43 25.76 -4.51
CA ARG A 96 -5.23 26.55 -4.79
C ARG A 96 -3.93 25.72 -4.77
N ALA A 97 -4.03 24.41 -4.56
CA ALA A 97 -2.89 23.51 -4.40
C ALA A 97 -2.29 23.05 -5.74
N THR A 98 -1.94 23.99 -6.62
CA THR A 98 -1.61 23.72 -8.03
C THR A 98 -0.43 22.78 -8.27
N ASN A 99 0.46 22.61 -7.28
CA ASN A 99 1.63 21.73 -7.37
C ASN A 99 1.42 20.38 -6.66
N LEU A 100 0.21 20.12 -6.15
CA LEU A 100 -0.09 18.90 -5.41
C LEU A 100 -0.05 17.69 -6.34
N SER A 101 0.98 16.87 -6.16
CA SER A 101 1.24 15.69 -6.96
C SER A 101 0.69 14.40 -6.34
N ARG A 102 0.50 14.39 -5.02
CA ARG A 102 0.03 13.23 -4.27
C ARG A 102 -0.90 13.63 -3.14
N LEU A 103 -2.07 13.02 -3.12
CA LEU A 103 -3.03 13.11 -2.03
C LEU A 103 -3.35 11.71 -1.50
N GLU A 104 -3.19 11.53 -0.19
CA GLU A 104 -3.62 10.32 0.50
C GLU A 104 -4.58 10.68 1.63
N VAL A 105 -5.79 10.12 1.59
CA VAL A 105 -6.80 10.26 2.63
C VAL A 105 -7.23 8.85 3.06
N SER A 106 -6.61 8.39 4.14
CA SER A 106 -6.89 7.09 4.76
C SER A 106 -7.45 7.32 6.15
N LEU A 107 -8.66 6.84 6.38
CA LEU A 107 -9.29 6.88 7.69
C LEU A 107 -9.33 5.48 8.26
N LYS A 108 -8.92 5.34 9.53
CA LYS A 108 -9.28 4.15 10.28
C LYS A 108 -10.62 4.42 10.95
N THR A 109 -11.63 3.63 10.61
CA THR A 109 -12.88 3.62 11.37
C THR A 109 -12.67 2.77 12.61
N SER A 110 -12.50 3.44 13.76
CA SER A 110 -12.54 2.80 15.08
C SER A 110 -13.97 2.44 15.53
N VAL A 111 -15.00 2.96 14.84
CA VAL A 111 -16.41 2.72 15.19
C VAL A 111 -16.99 1.67 14.27
N THR A 112 -17.01 0.42 14.74
CA THR A 112 -17.73 -0.68 14.11
C THR A 112 -19.18 -0.68 14.60
N GLY A 113 -20.13 -0.20 13.78
CA GLY A 113 -21.55 -0.28 14.11
C GLY A 113 -22.45 -0.01 12.91
N PRO A 114 -23.58 -0.72 12.77
CA PRO A 114 -24.57 -0.42 11.74
C PRO A 114 -25.10 1.01 11.92
N GLY A 115 -25.08 1.81 10.84
CA GLY A 115 -25.56 3.20 10.84
C GLY A 115 -24.49 4.29 11.03
N TYR A 116 -23.23 3.93 11.30
CA TYR A 116 -22.13 4.90 11.47
C TYR A 116 -21.20 4.96 10.24
N CYS A 117 -21.76 5.22 9.05
CA CYS A 117 -20.98 5.71 7.92
C CYS A 117 -20.89 7.23 8.02
N VAL A 118 -19.90 7.76 8.73
CA VAL A 118 -19.66 9.21 8.71
C VAL A 118 -19.02 9.55 7.36
N ARG A 119 -19.83 10.07 6.44
CA ARG A 119 -19.33 10.69 5.20
C ARG A 119 -18.45 11.89 5.58
N ILE A 120 -17.15 11.75 5.37
CA ILE A 120 -16.12 12.70 5.82
C ILE A 120 -16.33 14.07 5.18
N PHE A 121 -16.65 14.03 3.89
CA PHE A 121 -16.79 15.22 3.06
C PHE A 121 -18.25 15.64 2.90
N ASP A 122 -19.20 15.11 3.66
CA ASP A 122 -20.66 15.34 3.50
C ASP A 122 -21.02 16.80 3.14
N THR A 123 -20.54 17.77 3.93
CA THR A 123 -20.84 19.21 3.75
C THR A 123 -19.99 19.91 2.68
N CYS A 124 -18.93 19.29 2.18
CA CYS A 124 -17.99 19.87 1.23
C CYS A 124 -17.66 18.95 0.04
N GLN A 125 -18.48 17.91 -0.18
CA GLN A 125 -18.20 16.79 -1.08
C GLN A 125 -17.93 17.28 -2.49
N GLN A 126 -18.89 18.04 -3.04
CA GLN A 126 -18.79 18.61 -4.37
C GLN A 126 -17.52 19.47 -4.52
N ARG A 127 -17.29 20.40 -3.59
CA ARG A 127 -16.10 21.27 -3.61
C ARG A 127 -14.79 20.48 -3.57
N PHE A 128 -14.74 19.42 -2.76
CA PHE A 128 -13.57 18.56 -2.65
C PHE A 128 -13.27 17.85 -3.96
N PHE A 129 -14.26 17.17 -4.56
CA PHE A 129 -14.05 16.42 -5.80
C PHE A 129 -13.84 17.32 -7.02
N ASP A 130 -14.55 18.46 -7.11
CA ASP A 130 -14.31 19.46 -8.16
C ASP A 130 -12.86 19.97 -8.09
N ALA A 131 -12.33 20.19 -6.89
CA ALA A 131 -10.93 20.57 -6.72
C ALA A 131 -9.99 19.46 -7.19
N LEU A 132 -10.25 18.18 -6.88
CA LEU A 132 -9.42 17.07 -7.36
C LEU A 132 -9.38 16.97 -8.88
N VAL A 133 -10.52 17.16 -9.56
CA VAL A 133 -10.60 17.17 -11.02
C VAL A 133 -9.77 18.34 -11.57
N ASN A 134 -9.87 19.52 -10.97
CA ASN A 134 -9.11 20.71 -11.40
C ASN A 134 -7.61 20.63 -11.13
N LEU A 135 -7.17 19.75 -10.23
CA LEU A 135 -5.75 19.49 -9.98
C LEU A 135 -5.10 18.57 -11.04
N THR A 136 -5.88 18.07 -11.99
CA THR A 136 -5.33 17.29 -13.09
C THR A 136 -4.67 18.20 -14.14
N PRO A 137 -3.52 17.83 -14.73
CA PRO A 137 -2.79 16.57 -14.55
C PRO A 137 -1.69 16.61 -13.45
N ALA A 138 -1.62 17.66 -12.62
CA ALA A 138 -0.58 17.77 -11.60
C ALA A 138 -0.69 16.65 -10.56
N LEU A 139 -1.91 16.29 -10.17
CA LEU A 139 -2.20 15.16 -9.29
C LEU A 139 -1.92 13.84 -10.01
N THR A 140 -0.88 13.13 -9.58
CA THR A 140 -0.45 11.85 -10.18
C THR A 140 -0.70 10.65 -9.28
N HIS A 141 -0.87 10.87 -7.98
CA HIS A 141 -1.10 9.80 -7.00
C HIS A 141 -2.32 10.13 -6.16
N LEU A 142 -3.30 9.24 -6.16
CA LEU A 142 -4.51 9.39 -5.39
C LEU A 142 -4.77 8.15 -4.55
N HIS A 143 -4.90 8.34 -3.24
CA HIS A 143 -5.33 7.32 -2.30
C HIS A 143 -6.54 7.86 -1.55
N ILE A 144 -7.70 7.26 -1.73
CA ILE A 144 -8.91 7.59 -0.96
C ILE A 144 -9.51 6.29 -0.40
N GLY A 145 -9.69 6.25 0.91
CA GLY A 145 -10.40 5.18 1.60
C GLY A 145 -11.86 5.51 1.87
N GLN A 146 -12.65 4.45 2.00
CA GLN A 146 -14.07 4.49 2.37
C GLN A 146 -14.94 5.30 1.40
N CYS A 147 -14.63 5.26 0.10
CA CYS A 147 -15.45 5.88 -0.94
C CYS A 147 -16.88 5.32 -0.93
N SER A 148 -17.85 6.21 -0.95
CA SER A 148 -19.25 5.93 -1.26
C SER A 148 -19.48 5.88 -2.79
N PRO A 149 -20.64 5.39 -3.26
CA PRO A 149 -20.97 5.41 -4.69
C PRO A 149 -20.91 6.81 -5.33
N ASP A 150 -21.34 7.83 -4.59
CA ASP A 150 -21.33 9.22 -5.04
C ASP A 150 -19.89 9.74 -5.20
N ASP A 151 -19.00 9.39 -4.26
CA ASP A 151 -17.57 9.74 -4.32
C ASP A 151 -16.91 9.13 -5.55
N LEU A 152 -17.15 7.83 -5.81
CA LEU A 152 -16.62 7.14 -6.98
C LEU A 152 -17.14 7.76 -8.29
N THR A 153 -18.37 8.25 -8.29
CA THR A 153 -18.94 8.92 -9.46
C THR A 153 -18.26 10.27 -9.69
N ALA A 154 -18.05 11.06 -8.64
CA ALA A 154 -17.37 12.34 -8.71
C ALA A 154 -15.90 12.23 -9.14
N LEU A 155 -15.25 11.10 -8.86
CA LEU A 155 -13.86 10.82 -9.27
C LEU A 155 -13.69 10.50 -10.77
N GLN A 156 -14.75 10.24 -11.53
CA GLN A 156 -14.65 9.85 -12.95
C GLN A 156 -14.02 10.93 -13.83
N GLY A 157 -14.04 12.20 -13.40
CA GLY A 157 -13.41 13.32 -14.12
C GLY A 157 -11.89 13.39 -13.97
N ILE A 158 -11.28 12.62 -13.06
CA ILE A 158 -9.84 12.69 -12.80
C ILE A 158 -9.05 11.97 -13.90
N GLN A 159 -8.03 12.64 -14.43
CA GLN A 159 -7.17 12.17 -15.52
C GLN A 159 -5.69 12.35 -15.16
N GLY A 160 -4.81 11.58 -15.83
CA GLY A 160 -3.36 11.69 -15.68
C GLY A 160 -2.77 10.97 -14.46
N LEU A 161 -3.56 10.17 -13.74
CA LEU A 161 -3.07 9.41 -12.58
C LEU A 161 -2.05 8.35 -13.00
N ARG A 162 -0.96 8.26 -12.23
CA ARG A 162 0.04 7.20 -12.29
C ARG A 162 -0.21 6.13 -11.23
N SER A 163 -0.80 6.49 -10.10
CA SER A 163 -1.10 5.57 -9.02
C SER A 163 -2.47 5.87 -8.44
N ILE A 164 -3.26 4.81 -8.26
CA ILE A 164 -4.56 4.91 -7.62
C ILE A 164 -4.73 3.83 -6.55
N TRP A 165 -5.18 4.26 -5.38
CA TRP A 165 -5.66 3.37 -4.32
C TRP A 165 -7.09 3.79 -3.97
N LEU A 166 -8.04 2.87 -4.14
CA LEU A 166 -9.45 3.10 -3.80
C LEU A 166 -9.90 2.03 -2.80
N GLY A 167 -10.43 2.48 -1.67
CA GLY A 167 -11.14 1.61 -0.74
C GLY A 167 -12.62 1.97 -0.71
N THR A 168 -13.52 1.03 -0.94
CA THR A 168 -14.97 1.27 -0.84
C THR A 168 -15.47 1.01 0.58
N SER A 169 -16.51 1.73 1.02
CA SER A 169 -17.11 1.50 2.35
C SER A 169 -17.71 0.09 2.48
N VAL A 170 -17.36 -0.60 3.58
CA VAL A 170 -17.80 -1.96 3.90
C VAL A 170 -19.29 -2.03 4.26
N TYR A 171 -19.86 -0.95 4.78
CA TYR A 171 -21.23 -0.94 5.31
C TYR A 171 -22.29 -0.72 4.23
N GLU A 172 -21.98 0.08 3.22
CA GLU A 172 -22.91 0.37 2.11
C GLU A 172 -22.86 -0.75 1.04
N SER A 173 -21.71 -1.40 0.87
CA SER A 173 -21.46 -2.28 -0.29
C SER A 173 -21.80 -3.76 -0.06
N ARG A 174 -22.59 -4.12 0.96
CA ARG A 174 -23.03 -5.52 1.17
C ARG A 174 -24.11 -5.95 0.18
N GLU A 175 -24.82 -4.99 -0.41
CA GLU A 175 -25.81 -5.25 -1.47
C GLU A 175 -25.10 -5.47 -2.82
N PRO A 176 -25.36 -6.60 -3.52
CA PRO A 176 -24.71 -6.91 -4.79
C PRO A 176 -24.87 -5.83 -5.87
N GLU A 177 -26.04 -5.17 -5.93
CA GLU A 177 -26.33 -4.12 -6.91
C GLU A 177 -25.48 -2.86 -6.67
N MET A 178 -25.35 -2.45 -5.40
CA MET A 178 -24.53 -1.31 -5.03
C MET A 178 -23.04 -1.60 -5.28
N MET A 179 -22.60 -2.83 -4.99
CA MET A 179 -21.26 -3.27 -5.35
C MET A 179 -21.04 -3.20 -6.87
N ALA A 180 -21.98 -3.71 -7.67
CA ALA A 180 -21.87 -3.65 -9.13
C ALA A 180 -21.76 -2.21 -9.64
N SER A 181 -22.54 -1.29 -9.07
CA SER A 181 -22.47 0.15 -9.36
C SER A 181 -21.10 0.75 -8.99
N ASN A 182 -20.60 0.47 -7.77
CA ASN A 182 -19.28 0.89 -7.32
C ASN A 182 -18.18 0.39 -8.27
N MET A 183 -18.24 -0.88 -8.65
CA MET A 183 -17.27 -1.46 -9.57
C MET A 183 -17.37 -0.87 -10.97
N ALA A 184 -18.56 -0.53 -11.46
CA ALA A 184 -18.71 0.18 -12.72
C ALA A 184 -18.01 1.55 -12.67
N SER A 185 -18.15 2.30 -11.57
CA SER A 185 -17.46 3.57 -11.38
C SER A 185 -15.94 3.40 -11.29
N ILE A 186 -15.44 2.42 -10.54
CA ILE A 186 -13.99 2.12 -10.46
C ILE A 186 -13.43 1.79 -11.85
N LYS A 187 -14.12 0.96 -12.63
CA LYS A 187 -13.69 0.62 -13.99
C LYS A 187 -13.61 1.86 -14.89
N ARG A 188 -14.59 2.77 -14.81
CA ARG A 188 -14.55 4.03 -15.57
C ARG A 188 -13.37 4.92 -15.18
N ILE A 189 -13.06 5.02 -13.88
CA ILE A 189 -11.90 5.78 -13.40
C ILE A 189 -10.60 5.18 -13.94
N ILE A 190 -10.44 3.84 -13.87
CA ILE A 190 -9.27 3.14 -14.40
C ILE A 190 -9.16 3.34 -15.92
N ALA A 191 -10.25 3.18 -16.65
CA ALA A 191 -10.29 3.35 -18.10
C ALA A 191 -9.91 4.77 -18.53
N GLY A 192 -10.39 5.80 -17.81
CA GLY A 192 -9.99 7.18 -18.05
C GLY A 192 -8.47 7.38 -17.95
N ASN A 193 -7.83 6.70 -17.00
CA ASN A 193 -6.40 6.83 -16.75
C ASN A 193 -5.55 5.69 -17.37
N ALA A 194 -6.11 4.95 -18.35
CA ALA A 194 -5.46 3.74 -18.90
C ALA A 194 -4.07 3.99 -19.50
N ASN A 195 -3.84 5.19 -20.04
CA ASN A 195 -2.58 5.57 -20.70
C ASN A 195 -1.52 6.13 -19.73
N THR A 196 -1.83 6.29 -18.44
CA THR A 196 -0.92 6.86 -17.45
C THR A 196 -0.74 5.99 -16.20
N LEU A 197 -1.72 5.15 -15.88
CA LEU A 197 -1.70 4.31 -14.67
C LEU A 197 -0.57 3.28 -14.70
N GLN A 198 0.16 3.22 -13.59
CA GLN A 198 1.28 2.30 -13.34
C GLN A 198 1.04 1.41 -12.12
N ASP A 199 0.29 1.92 -11.13
CA ASP A 199 -0.02 1.24 -9.86
C ASP A 199 -1.52 1.34 -9.55
N VAL A 200 -2.18 0.20 -9.38
CA VAL A 200 -3.61 0.11 -9.06
C VAL A 200 -3.78 -0.74 -7.80
N SER A 201 -4.46 -0.19 -6.80
CA SER A 201 -4.77 -0.89 -5.56
C SER A 201 -6.25 -0.73 -5.19
N LEU A 202 -6.95 -1.84 -4.98
CA LEU A 202 -8.41 -1.85 -4.75
C LEU A 202 -8.77 -2.59 -3.47
N VAL A 203 -9.41 -1.93 -2.52
CA VAL A 203 -9.99 -2.54 -1.32
C VAL A 203 -11.51 -2.54 -1.46
N CYS A 204 -12.07 -3.69 -1.79
CA CYS A 204 -13.51 -3.85 -2.00
C CYS A 204 -14.03 -4.93 -1.04
N PRO A 205 -15.11 -4.70 -0.29
CA PRO A 205 -15.65 -5.71 0.61
C PRO A 205 -16.12 -6.94 -0.17
N ASN A 206 -16.02 -8.11 0.45
CA ASN A 206 -16.44 -9.35 -0.17
C ASN A 206 -17.96 -9.38 -0.35
N SER A 207 -18.45 -9.32 -1.59
CA SER A 207 -19.82 -9.69 -1.91
C SER A 207 -19.82 -11.04 -2.63
N LYS A 208 -20.60 -12.00 -2.09
CA LYS A 208 -20.73 -13.32 -2.70
C LYS A 208 -21.26 -13.15 -4.13
N GLY A 209 -20.55 -13.71 -5.11
CA GLY A 209 -21.00 -13.80 -6.50
C GLY A 209 -20.57 -12.67 -7.44
N VAL A 210 -19.83 -11.65 -6.98
CA VAL A 210 -19.31 -10.60 -7.87
C VAL A 210 -17.83 -10.83 -8.17
N GLN A 211 -17.52 -11.37 -9.34
CA GLN A 211 -16.14 -11.42 -9.85
C GLN A 211 -15.79 -10.12 -10.57
N LEU A 212 -14.63 -9.55 -10.25
CA LEU A 212 -14.13 -8.36 -10.95
C LEU A 212 -13.70 -8.72 -12.37
N ARG A 213 -14.36 -8.08 -13.34
CA ARG A 213 -14.02 -8.12 -14.77
C ARG A 213 -13.71 -6.71 -15.27
N PHE A 214 -12.51 -6.50 -15.76
CA PHE A 214 -12.06 -5.26 -16.37
C PHE A 214 -12.32 -5.27 -17.88
N GLU A 215 -12.64 -4.09 -18.40
CA GLU A 215 -12.81 -3.80 -19.82
C GLU A 215 -11.68 -2.87 -20.27
N GLY A 216 -11.23 -3.02 -21.52
CA GLY A 216 -10.09 -2.26 -22.05
C GLY A 216 -8.73 -2.79 -21.58
N THR A 217 -7.67 -2.03 -21.85
CA THR A 217 -6.29 -2.39 -21.56
C THR A 217 -5.54 -1.20 -20.99
N CYS A 218 -4.84 -1.40 -19.87
CA CYS A 218 -3.96 -0.45 -19.21
C CYS A 218 -2.52 -0.99 -19.25
N PRO A 219 -1.79 -0.79 -20.37
CA PRO A 219 -0.52 -1.48 -20.62
C PRO A 219 0.62 -1.00 -19.71
N LEU A 220 0.50 0.16 -19.08
CA LEU A 220 1.56 0.70 -18.21
C LEU A 220 1.46 0.20 -16.76
N VAL A 221 0.37 -0.50 -16.39
CA VAL A 221 0.20 -1.03 -15.04
C VAL A 221 1.17 -2.17 -14.82
N THR A 222 2.11 -1.94 -13.90
CA THR A 222 3.12 -2.93 -13.49
C THR A 222 2.89 -3.44 -12.07
N ARG A 223 2.07 -2.73 -11.29
CA ARG A 223 1.73 -3.09 -9.90
C ARG A 223 0.22 -3.12 -9.75
N PHE A 224 -0.28 -4.26 -9.29
CA PHE A 224 -1.70 -4.44 -9.05
C PHE A 224 -1.90 -5.05 -7.66
N ALA A 225 -2.79 -4.47 -6.87
CA ALA A 225 -3.15 -4.98 -5.56
C ALA A 225 -4.67 -5.04 -5.40
N PHE A 226 -5.17 -6.12 -4.81
CA PHE A 226 -6.57 -6.23 -4.48
C PHE A 226 -6.76 -6.92 -3.14
N PHE A 227 -7.78 -6.46 -2.42
CA PHE A 227 -8.04 -6.85 -1.04
C PHE A 227 -9.54 -7.16 -0.91
N GLN A 228 -9.83 -8.28 -0.24
CA GLN A 228 -11.19 -8.70 0.14
C GLN A 228 -12.17 -8.99 -1.02
N VAL A 229 -11.69 -9.10 -2.26
CA VAL A 229 -12.54 -9.29 -3.44
C VAL A 229 -12.00 -10.38 -4.38
N PRO A 230 -12.85 -11.28 -4.92
CA PRO A 230 -12.45 -12.22 -5.95
C PRO A 230 -12.28 -11.54 -7.32
N ILE A 231 -11.23 -11.92 -8.05
CA ILE A 231 -10.91 -11.39 -9.38
C ILE A 231 -10.94 -12.51 -10.42
N ASP A 232 -11.52 -12.21 -11.59
CA ASP A 232 -11.33 -13.03 -12.78
C ASP A 232 -9.94 -12.76 -13.37
N PHE A 233 -9.04 -13.72 -13.19
CA PHE A 233 -7.66 -13.64 -13.65
C PHE A 233 -7.49 -13.58 -15.17
N THR A 234 -8.44 -14.13 -15.93
CA THR A 234 -8.44 -14.00 -17.40
C THR A 234 -8.74 -12.57 -17.80
N SER A 235 -9.68 -11.95 -17.11
CA SER A 235 -9.98 -10.53 -17.30
C SER A 235 -8.82 -9.63 -16.82
N LEU A 236 -8.20 -9.96 -15.69
CA LEU A 236 -7.05 -9.23 -15.15
C LEU A 236 -5.86 -9.23 -16.12
N SER A 237 -5.47 -10.40 -16.63
CA SER A 237 -4.33 -10.53 -17.57
C SER A 237 -4.57 -9.80 -18.89
N ARG A 238 -5.81 -9.78 -19.39
CA ARG A 238 -6.18 -9.02 -20.59
C ARG A 238 -6.12 -7.50 -20.35
N ALA A 239 -6.62 -7.05 -19.21
CA ALA A 239 -6.66 -5.63 -18.89
C ALA A 239 -5.30 -5.07 -18.50
N PHE A 240 -4.46 -5.86 -17.83
CA PHE A 240 -3.18 -5.43 -17.29
C PHE A 240 -2.07 -6.41 -17.71
N PRO A 241 -1.67 -6.42 -18.99
CA PRO A 241 -0.79 -7.46 -19.54
C PRO A 241 0.63 -7.44 -18.96
N ASN A 242 1.07 -6.30 -18.41
CA ASN A 242 2.45 -6.08 -17.94
C ASN A 242 2.58 -6.07 -16.41
N ILE A 243 1.66 -6.72 -15.67
CA ILE A 243 1.76 -6.83 -14.22
C ILE A 243 3.06 -7.57 -13.85
N ARG A 244 3.94 -6.86 -13.14
CA ARG A 244 5.18 -7.39 -12.57
C ARG A 244 5.06 -7.72 -11.09
N ARG A 245 4.19 -6.99 -10.37
CA ARG A 245 3.92 -7.20 -8.96
C ARG A 245 2.43 -7.33 -8.72
N LEU A 246 2.01 -8.48 -8.21
CA LEU A 246 0.64 -8.74 -7.81
C LEU A 246 0.56 -8.89 -6.29
N LYS A 247 -0.32 -8.12 -5.65
CA LYS A 247 -0.69 -8.32 -4.23
C LYS A 247 -2.13 -8.76 -4.12
N GLN A 248 -2.36 -9.85 -3.41
CA GLN A 248 -3.68 -10.40 -3.15
C GLN A 248 -3.83 -10.64 -1.65
N GLU A 249 -4.92 -10.12 -1.09
CA GLU A 249 -5.27 -10.32 0.31
C GLU A 249 -6.74 -10.70 0.38
N TYR A 250 -7.01 -12.00 0.20
CA TYR A 250 -8.35 -12.54 0.08
C TYR A 250 -8.36 -14.02 0.46
N ASP A 251 -9.36 -14.42 1.24
CA ASP A 251 -9.70 -15.82 1.49
C ASP A 251 -10.37 -16.37 0.22
N ALA A 252 -9.62 -17.13 -0.57
CA ALA A 252 -10.09 -17.64 -1.85
C ALA A 252 -11.29 -18.60 -1.68
N PRO A 253 -12.39 -18.44 -2.46
CA PRO A 253 -13.39 -19.46 -2.64
C PRO A 253 -12.81 -20.59 -3.51
N GLU A 254 -13.34 -21.79 -3.31
CA GLU A 254 -12.86 -23.06 -3.89
C GLU A 254 -12.91 -23.13 -5.43
N ASP A 255 -13.53 -22.16 -6.11
CA ASP A 255 -13.94 -22.28 -7.52
C ASP A 255 -13.52 -21.08 -8.40
N LEU A 256 -12.22 -20.75 -8.37
CA LEU A 256 -11.63 -19.62 -9.12
C LEU A 256 -11.07 -20.05 -10.48
N GLY A 257 -11.88 -20.70 -11.31
CA GLY A 257 -11.63 -20.86 -12.76
C GLY A 257 -10.23 -21.38 -13.18
N ALA A 258 -9.86 -21.12 -14.43
CA ALA A 258 -8.56 -21.51 -14.97
C ALA A 258 -7.43 -20.62 -14.43
N SER A 259 -6.25 -21.20 -14.25
CA SER A 259 -5.09 -20.48 -13.69
C SER A 259 -4.62 -19.32 -14.60
N PRO A 260 -4.30 -18.15 -14.02
CA PRO A 260 -3.82 -16.98 -14.77
C PRO A 260 -2.53 -17.27 -15.55
N VAL A 261 -2.40 -16.67 -16.73
CA VAL A 261 -1.08 -16.46 -17.36
C VAL A 261 -0.73 -14.98 -17.21
N LEU A 262 0.21 -14.69 -16.31
CA LEU A 262 0.80 -13.35 -16.11
C LEU A 262 2.28 -13.46 -16.44
N PRO A 263 2.67 -13.33 -17.73
CA PRO A 263 4.02 -13.68 -18.18
C PRO A 263 5.11 -12.81 -17.54
N GLU A 264 4.77 -11.54 -17.27
CA GLU A 264 5.67 -10.55 -16.69
C GLU A 264 5.76 -10.60 -15.15
N LEU A 265 5.04 -11.52 -14.50
CA LEU A 265 4.96 -11.57 -13.04
C LEU A 265 6.31 -11.93 -12.42
N THR A 266 6.91 -10.97 -11.71
CA THR A 266 8.18 -11.14 -10.99
C THR A 266 8.00 -11.29 -9.49
N THR A 267 6.93 -10.70 -8.94
CA THR A 267 6.66 -10.65 -7.51
C THR A 267 5.20 -10.96 -7.20
N LEU A 268 4.98 -11.94 -6.32
CA LEU A 268 3.67 -12.27 -5.79
C LEU A 268 3.65 -11.99 -4.27
N VAL A 269 2.63 -11.27 -3.83
CA VAL A 269 2.33 -11.03 -2.41
C VAL A 269 0.98 -11.64 -2.09
N THR A 270 0.90 -12.52 -1.10
CA THR A 270 -0.34 -13.20 -0.72
C THR A 270 -0.48 -13.36 0.78
N THR A 271 -1.69 -13.63 1.28
CA THR A 271 -1.94 -14.01 2.67
C THR A 271 -1.82 -15.51 2.93
N ASP A 272 -1.88 -16.34 1.89
CA ASP A 272 -1.77 -17.79 2.00
C ASP A 272 -1.20 -18.36 0.70
N ALA A 273 -0.20 -19.23 0.79
CA ALA A 273 0.37 -19.89 -0.39
C ALA A 273 -0.49 -21.06 -0.91
N LEU A 274 -1.34 -21.65 -0.06
CA LEU A 274 -2.01 -22.92 -0.38
C LEU A 274 -3.37 -22.77 -1.06
N SER A 275 -4.06 -21.67 -0.81
CA SER A 275 -5.42 -21.44 -1.29
C SER A 275 -5.49 -20.63 -2.59
N GLN A 276 -4.34 -20.28 -3.18
CA GLN A 276 -4.31 -19.33 -4.28
C GLN A 276 -4.34 -20.01 -5.66
N PRO A 277 -5.30 -19.66 -6.53
CA PRO A 277 -5.44 -20.26 -7.87
C PRO A 277 -4.22 -20.07 -8.76
N ILE A 278 -3.48 -18.99 -8.52
CA ILE A 278 -2.20 -18.66 -9.17
C ILE A 278 -1.21 -19.81 -8.96
N LEU A 279 -1.15 -20.35 -7.75
CA LEU A 279 -0.17 -21.37 -7.35
C LEU A 279 -0.67 -22.81 -7.56
N ALA A 280 -2.00 -23.01 -7.56
CA ALA A 280 -2.63 -24.34 -7.63
C ALA A 280 -2.68 -24.97 -9.04
N GLY A 281 -2.52 -24.18 -10.11
CA GLY A 281 -2.65 -24.67 -11.49
C GLY A 281 -1.56 -25.62 -11.95
N ALA A 282 -1.90 -26.72 -12.63
CA ALA A 282 -0.93 -27.57 -13.34
C ALA A 282 -0.29 -26.89 -14.57
N HIS A 283 -0.84 -25.76 -15.02
CA HIS A 283 -0.41 -25.02 -16.22
C HIS A 283 0.02 -23.56 -15.94
N SER A 284 0.10 -23.15 -14.67
CA SER A 284 0.63 -21.83 -14.32
C SER A 284 2.15 -21.83 -14.40
N ASP A 285 2.70 -21.46 -15.55
CA ASP A 285 4.11 -21.14 -15.69
C ASP A 285 4.33 -19.63 -15.53
N TYR A 286 4.98 -19.24 -14.43
CA TYR A 286 5.46 -17.87 -14.21
C TYR A 286 6.99 -17.86 -14.34
N PRO A 287 7.52 -17.80 -15.57
CA PRO A 287 8.96 -17.98 -15.82
C PRO A 287 9.81 -16.91 -15.15
N LEU A 288 9.25 -15.72 -14.87
CA LEU A 288 9.94 -14.58 -14.28
C LEU A 288 9.71 -14.42 -12.78
N LEU A 289 8.87 -15.26 -12.15
CA LEU A 289 8.56 -15.14 -10.73
C LEU A 289 9.81 -15.44 -9.90
N ARG A 290 10.31 -14.45 -9.15
CA ARG A 290 11.52 -14.60 -8.33
C ARG A 290 11.33 -14.15 -6.89
N CYS A 291 10.33 -13.31 -6.61
CA CYS A 291 10.03 -12.84 -5.27
C CYS A 291 8.66 -13.35 -4.82
N PHE A 292 8.63 -14.02 -3.68
CA PHE A 292 7.40 -14.50 -3.05
C PHE A 292 7.28 -13.95 -1.64
N ILE A 293 6.19 -13.25 -1.37
CA ILE A 293 5.93 -12.61 -0.08
C ILE A 293 4.61 -13.16 0.45
N ILE A 294 4.65 -13.74 1.65
CA ILE A 294 3.47 -14.19 2.37
C ILE A 294 3.32 -13.30 3.60
N ILE A 295 2.15 -12.69 3.79
CA ILE A 295 1.84 -11.76 4.89
C ILE A 295 0.66 -12.28 5.72
N ASN A 296 0.46 -11.76 6.94
CA ASN A 296 -0.74 -12.03 7.74
C ASN A 296 -1.05 -13.52 7.89
N ILE A 297 -0.04 -14.31 8.26
CA ILE A 297 -0.20 -15.76 8.28
C ILE A 297 -0.78 -16.18 9.64
N HIS A 298 -2.12 -16.14 9.70
CA HIS A 298 -2.90 -16.33 10.91
C HIS A 298 -3.27 -17.78 11.25
N ARG A 299 -2.90 -18.76 10.42
CA ARG A 299 -3.26 -20.17 10.62
C ARG A 299 -2.05 -20.95 11.15
N TYR A 300 -2.28 -21.76 12.18
CA TYR A 300 -1.32 -22.73 12.71
C TYR A 300 -0.66 -23.53 11.58
N TYR A 301 0.64 -23.33 11.40
CA TYR A 301 1.42 -23.98 10.36
C TYR A 301 1.46 -25.49 10.57
N SER A 302 1.03 -26.25 9.56
CA SER A 302 1.23 -27.68 9.49
C SER A 302 2.51 -28.03 8.72
N SER A 303 3.03 -29.23 8.93
CA SER A 303 4.10 -29.80 8.09
C SER A 303 3.70 -29.83 6.60
N THR A 304 2.40 -30.00 6.31
CA THR A 304 1.86 -29.97 4.95
C THR A 304 1.96 -28.58 4.33
N TRP A 305 1.75 -27.50 5.10
CA TRP A 305 1.92 -26.13 4.61
C TRP A 305 3.37 -25.84 4.21
N PHE A 306 4.33 -26.17 5.08
CA PHE A 306 5.75 -26.00 4.78
C PHE A 306 6.20 -26.83 3.58
N SER A 307 5.70 -28.07 3.45
CA SER A 307 6.03 -28.95 2.33
C SER A 307 5.55 -28.36 0.99
N SER A 308 4.31 -27.86 0.95
CA SER A 308 3.75 -27.22 -0.24
C SER A 308 4.42 -25.88 -0.56
N LEU A 309 4.81 -25.10 0.45
CA LEU A 309 5.59 -23.88 0.25
C LEU A 309 6.95 -24.21 -0.38
N LEU A 310 7.65 -25.24 0.13
CA LEU A 310 8.92 -25.69 -0.44
C LEU A 310 8.76 -26.17 -1.88
N GLN A 311 7.68 -26.89 -2.19
CA GLN A 311 7.35 -27.29 -3.56
C GLN A 311 7.13 -26.07 -4.45
N THR A 312 6.41 -25.06 -3.97
CA THR A 312 6.21 -23.78 -4.67
C THR A 312 7.53 -23.07 -4.97
N ILE A 313 8.40 -22.95 -3.96
CA ILE A 313 9.73 -22.32 -4.08
C ILE A 313 10.59 -23.02 -5.14
N LYS A 314 10.58 -24.37 -5.14
CA LYS A 314 11.29 -25.20 -6.10
C LYS A 314 10.71 -25.05 -7.51
N ARG A 315 9.39 -25.16 -7.64
CA ARG A 315 8.67 -25.09 -8.91
C ARG A 315 8.93 -23.78 -9.64
N PHE A 316 8.85 -22.65 -8.94
CA PHE A 316 8.98 -21.32 -9.55
C PHE A 316 10.39 -20.73 -9.48
N TYR A 317 11.36 -21.47 -8.96
CA TYR A 317 12.74 -21.02 -8.81
C TYR A 317 12.85 -19.67 -8.07
N ILE A 318 12.15 -19.55 -6.93
CA ILE A 318 12.09 -18.32 -6.12
C ILE A 318 13.46 -17.96 -5.53
N HIS A 319 13.91 -16.72 -5.77
CA HIS A 319 15.18 -16.18 -5.24
C HIS A 319 14.99 -15.40 -3.93
N GLU A 320 13.83 -14.81 -3.71
CA GLU A 320 13.53 -14.02 -2.52
C GLU A 320 12.23 -14.51 -1.89
N LEU A 321 12.30 -14.93 -0.63
CA LEU A 321 11.16 -15.33 0.18
C LEU A 321 11.03 -14.38 1.36
N SER A 322 9.84 -13.81 1.57
CA SER A 322 9.52 -13.05 2.76
C SER A 322 8.27 -13.63 3.42
N LEU A 323 8.41 -14.13 4.65
CA LEU A 323 7.30 -14.59 5.48
C LEU A 323 7.10 -13.55 6.56
N ARG A 324 5.96 -12.86 6.55
CA ARG A 324 5.63 -11.79 7.49
C ARG A 324 4.44 -12.16 8.36
N ASP A 325 4.49 -11.69 9.60
CA ASP A 325 3.45 -11.89 10.62
C ASP A 325 3.17 -13.39 10.81
N VAL A 326 4.25 -14.16 10.94
CA VAL A 326 4.21 -15.61 11.16
C VAL A 326 3.86 -15.86 12.62
N ALA A 327 2.60 -16.18 12.90
CA ALA A 327 2.15 -16.50 14.26
C ALA A 327 2.84 -17.78 14.77
N VAL A 328 3.58 -17.66 15.88
CA VAL A 328 4.21 -18.78 16.58
C VAL A 328 3.32 -19.18 17.76
N PRO A 329 2.88 -20.46 17.86
CA PRO A 329 1.99 -20.90 18.92
C PRO A 329 2.61 -20.74 20.32
N PRO A 330 1.80 -20.47 21.37
CA PRO A 330 2.28 -20.44 22.75
C PRO A 330 2.87 -21.80 23.16
N GLY A 331 3.97 -21.79 23.92
CA GLY A 331 4.66 -23.01 24.37
C GLY A 331 5.58 -23.65 23.32
N PHE A 332 5.77 -23.02 22.15
CA PHE A 332 6.73 -23.49 21.14
C PHE A 332 8.17 -23.53 21.65
N PHE A 333 8.55 -22.56 22.48
CA PHE A 333 9.89 -22.46 23.07
C PHE A 333 9.98 -23.05 24.49
N ASP A 334 8.83 -23.36 25.12
CA ASP A 334 8.77 -23.86 26.50
C ASP A 334 8.79 -25.40 26.59
N GLN A 335 8.83 -26.10 25.45
CA GLN A 335 8.92 -27.56 25.42
C GLN A 335 10.38 -28.03 25.61
N PRO A 336 10.63 -28.98 26.54
CA PRO A 336 11.97 -29.50 26.79
C PRO A 336 12.57 -30.09 25.51
N SER A 337 13.84 -29.76 25.28
CA SER A 337 14.66 -30.01 24.08
C SER A 337 14.80 -31.47 23.63
N GLU A 338 14.25 -32.42 24.35
CA GLU A 338 14.43 -33.86 24.08
C GLU A 338 13.33 -34.48 23.21
N VAL A 339 12.18 -33.83 22.99
CA VAL A 339 11.08 -34.42 22.21
C VAL A 339 10.34 -33.37 21.39
N LYS A 340 10.91 -32.96 20.24
CA LYS A 340 10.24 -32.70 18.94
C LYS A 340 11.14 -31.89 18.02
N THR A 341 11.31 -32.36 16.79
CA THR A 341 11.82 -31.58 15.65
C THR A 341 11.09 -30.24 15.59
N ASN A 342 11.80 -29.16 15.91
CA ASN A 342 11.30 -27.80 15.74
C ASN A 342 10.89 -27.65 14.26
N PRO A 343 9.59 -27.47 13.95
CA PRO A 343 9.11 -27.48 12.57
C PRO A 343 9.64 -26.30 11.77
N ILE A 344 9.93 -25.17 12.42
CA ILE A 344 10.59 -24.03 11.79
C ILE A 344 12.05 -24.39 11.47
N ALA A 345 12.81 -24.95 12.41
CA ALA A 345 14.18 -25.39 12.16
C ALA A 345 14.24 -26.47 11.07
N THR A 346 13.29 -27.40 11.07
CA THR A 346 13.14 -28.45 10.06
C THR A 346 12.84 -27.84 8.69
N PHE A 347 11.90 -26.90 8.62
CA PHE A 347 11.59 -26.17 7.40
C PHE A 347 12.79 -25.37 6.89
N LEU A 348 13.51 -24.66 7.77
CA LEU A 348 14.70 -23.90 7.39
C LEU A 348 15.81 -24.82 6.86
N SER A 349 16.04 -25.98 7.50
CA SER A 349 16.98 -26.99 6.99
C SER A 349 16.56 -27.50 5.61
N GLN A 350 15.27 -27.86 5.46
CA GLN A 350 14.72 -28.33 4.19
C GLN A 350 14.75 -27.27 3.09
N LEU A 351 14.64 -25.99 3.44
CA LEU A 351 14.71 -24.87 2.53
C LEU A 351 16.16 -24.60 2.10
N LEU A 352 17.13 -24.69 3.03
CA LEU A 352 18.55 -24.61 2.71
C LEU A 352 19.02 -25.75 1.80
N GLU A 353 18.55 -26.98 2.04
CA GLU A 353 18.90 -28.15 1.22
C GLU A 353 18.12 -28.18 -0.10
N GLY A 354 16.83 -27.87 -0.04
CA GLY A 354 15.89 -28.07 -1.14
C GLY A 354 15.73 -26.87 -2.08
N ALA A 355 16.11 -25.65 -1.68
CA ALA A 355 15.99 -24.45 -2.51
C ALA A 355 17.34 -23.72 -2.64
N PRO A 356 18.35 -24.34 -3.28
CA PRO A 356 19.70 -23.77 -3.37
C PRO A 356 19.77 -22.43 -4.12
N HIS A 357 18.75 -22.11 -4.91
CA HIS A 357 18.60 -20.86 -5.66
C HIS A 357 18.03 -19.70 -4.84
N LEU A 358 17.52 -19.94 -3.63
CA LEU A 358 17.04 -18.89 -2.74
C LEU A 358 18.23 -18.07 -2.20
N ARG A 359 18.19 -16.76 -2.42
CA ARG A 359 19.26 -15.80 -2.06
C ARG A 359 18.91 -14.96 -0.84
N LYS A 360 17.61 -14.68 -0.67
CA LYS A 360 17.10 -13.83 0.41
C LYS A 360 15.95 -14.51 1.13
N LEU A 361 16.03 -14.53 2.46
CA LEU A 361 14.98 -15.00 3.34
C LEU A 361 14.70 -13.94 4.42
N ASP A 362 13.53 -13.33 4.36
CA ASP A 362 13.05 -12.42 5.39
C ASP A 362 11.99 -13.15 6.24
N LEU A 363 12.22 -13.28 7.54
CA LEU A 363 11.27 -13.89 8.49
C LEU A 363 10.87 -12.85 9.54
N CYS A 364 9.58 -12.53 9.61
CA CYS A 364 9.00 -11.74 10.70
C CYS A 364 8.06 -12.65 11.47
N LEU A 365 8.50 -13.05 12.67
CA LEU A 365 7.76 -13.92 13.57
C LEU A 365 6.99 -13.05 14.56
N THR A 366 5.71 -13.37 14.79
CA THR A 366 4.86 -12.72 15.77
C THR A 366 4.43 -13.74 16.83
N TYR A 367 4.53 -13.37 18.11
CA TYR A 367 4.12 -14.23 19.21
C TYR A 367 2.62 -14.05 19.49
N GLU A 368 1.89 -15.15 19.73
CA GLU A 368 0.45 -15.09 20.10
C GLU A 368 0.18 -14.61 21.54
N TYR A 369 1.15 -13.99 22.23
CA TYR A 369 0.92 -13.41 23.55
C TYR A 369 0.35 -11.99 23.43
N GLU A 370 -0.88 -11.78 23.91
CA GLU A 370 -1.54 -10.47 23.97
C GLU A 370 -0.78 -9.42 24.83
N GLU A 371 0.26 -9.82 25.58
CA GLU A 371 0.97 -8.94 26.52
C GLU A 371 2.50 -8.79 26.28
N ALA A 372 3.08 -9.38 25.24
CA ALA A 372 4.52 -9.26 24.97
C ALA A 372 4.80 -8.68 23.56
N GLN A 373 4.94 -7.36 23.47
CA GLN A 373 5.46 -6.68 22.28
C GLN A 373 6.94 -7.00 22.06
N ILE A 374 7.23 -8.00 21.22
CA ILE A 374 8.54 -8.14 20.57
C ILE A 374 8.31 -8.53 19.10
N ASP A 375 8.35 -7.52 18.22
CA ASP A 375 8.52 -7.74 16.78
C ASP A 375 10.00 -8.10 16.52
N SER A 376 10.33 -9.39 16.42
CA SER A 376 11.67 -9.79 15.97
C SER A 376 11.65 -10.03 14.46
N VAL A 377 12.20 -9.07 13.70
CA VAL A 377 12.48 -9.26 12.28
C VAL A 377 13.86 -9.90 12.14
N VAL A 378 13.92 -11.12 11.60
CA VAL A 378 15.18 -11.79 11.25
C VAL A 378 15.30 -11.82 9.73
N SER A 379 16.13 -10.93 9.18
CA SER A 379 16.55 -10.99 7.78
C SER A 379 17.81 -11.83 7.65
N VAL A 380 17.74 -12.95 6.93
CA VAL A 380 18.88 -13.82 6.64
C VAL A 380 19.28 -13.64 5.17
N PHE A 381 20.47 -13.08 4.95
CA PHE A 381 21.11 -13.10 3.63
C PHE A 381 21.86 -14.42 3.48
N LEU A 382 21.42 -15.27 2.54
CA LEU A 382 22.11 -16.51 2.23
C LEU A 382 23.28 -16.20 1.28
N ILE A 383 24.41 -15.78 1.84
CA ILE A 383 25.65 -15.60 1.07
C ILE A 383 26.25 -16.98 0.82
N ARG A 384 25.99 -17.57 -0.35
CA ARG A 384 26.75 -18.74 -0.81
C ARG A 384 27.92 -18.28 -1.66
N GLY A 385 29.05 -18.01 -1.00
CA GLY A 385 30.33 -17.89 -1.67
C GLY A 385 30.93 -19.27 -1.88
N SER A 386 31.07 -19.73 -3.14
CA SER A 386 32.23 -20.55 -3.48
C SER A 386 33.43 -19.60 -3.59
N CYS A 387 34.07 -19.33 -2.46
CA CYS A 387 35.38 -18.71 -2.40
C CYS A 387 36.17 -19.47 -1.34
N ALA A 388 36.61 -20.67 -1.71
CA ALA A 388 37.99 -20.99 -1.40
C ALA A 388 38.83 -19.95 -2.17
N ASP A 389 39.63 -19.19 -1.42
CA ASP A 389 40.53 -18.13 -1.88
C ASP A 389 39.89 -16.80 -2.34
N GLN A 390 39.64 -15.90 -1.39
CA GLN A 390 40.28 -14.57 -1.40
C GLN A 390 40.04 -13.79 -0.08
N PRO A 391 41.06 -13.11 0.50
CA PRO A 391 40.97 -12.60 1.87
C PRO A 391 41.00 -11.07 1.97
N TRP A 392 39.89 -10.35 1.82
CA TRP A 392 39.80 -8.90 2.16
C TRP A 392 38.32 -8.56 2.46
N PHE A 393 37.88 -7.83 3.49
CA PHE A 393 38.35 -6.64 4.24
C PHE A 393 37.71 -6.69 5.65
N ARG A 394 38.40 -6.56 6.80
CA ARG A 394 38.86 -5.33 7.51
C ARG A 394 38.10 -4.04 7.25
#